data_AF-A0A960II61-F1
#
_entry.id   AF-A0A960II61-F1
#
_cell.length_a   1.000
_cell.length_b   1.000
_cell.length_c   1.000
_cell.angle_alpha   90.00
_cell.angle_beta   90.00
_cell.angle_gamma   90.00
#
_symmetry.space_group_name_H-M   'P 1'
#
loop_
_entity.id
_entity.type
_entity.pdbx_description
1 polymer ?
#
loop_
_entity_poly.entity_id
_entity_poly.type
_entity_poly.pdbx_seq_one_letter_code
_entity_poly.pdbx_strand_id
1 'polypeptide(L)'
;WKVSIPQIEDFHGIQLCPDTTIDQATIAVMPDYRSGIVSPALFHGLYWFCLAHGIENVIGIGDVAFIELCWALDTPCEVICDLPALSYLDSPASRPLTISVDSMRELVRSNTGAMARILRGMGVNGKVSLPPLFLADSGAENESGGALGRPGVTVLDS
;
A
#
# COMPACT_ATOMS: atom_id res chain seq x y z
N TRP A 1 10.56 -15.99 8.07
CA TRP A 1 10.66 -15.66 9.50
C TRP A 1 9.66 -16.51 10.30
N LYS A 2 9.92 -16.78 11.58
CA LYS A 2 8.94 -17.38 12.50
C LYS A 2 8.80 -16.45 13.70
N VAL A 3 7.81 -15.56 13.66
CA VAL A 3 7.49 -14.60 14.73
C VAL A 3 6.00 -14.71 14.98
N SER A 4 5.58 -14.75 16.24
CA SER A 4 4.15 -14.76 16.58
C SER A 4 3.58 -13.34 16.59
N ILE A 5 2.26 -13.21 16.41
CA ILE A 5 1.57 -11.91 16.51
C ILE A 5 1.87 -11.20 17.85
N PRO A 6 1.80 -11.87 19.02
CA PRO A 6 2.14 -11.21 20.29
C PRO A 6 3.56 -10.61 20.34
N GLN A 7 4.54 -11.25 19.71
CA GLN A 7 5.91 -10.71 19.66
C GLN A 7 6.01 -9.45 18.79
N ILE A 8 5.20 -9.35 17.74
CA ILE A 8 5.12 -8.15 16.89
C ILE A 8 4.44 -7.01 17.65
N GLU A 9 3.33 -7.31 18.30
CA GLU A 9 2.56 -6.37 19.11
C GLU A 9 3.41 -5.78 20.24
N ASP A 10 4.12 -6.63 20.99
CA ASP A 10 5.02 -6.22 22.08
C ASP A 10 6.17 -5.33 21.59
N PHE A 11 6.71 -5.59 20.39
CA PHE A 11 7.84 -4.85 19.86
C PHE A 11 7.47 -3.42 19.46
N HIS A 12 6.26 -3.23 18.91
CA HIS A 12 5.80 -1.95 18.36
C HIS A 12 4.83 -1.19 19.27
N GLY A 13 4.34 -1.84 20.32
CA GLY A 13 3.24 -1.29 21.12
C GLY A 13 1.95 -1.12 20.32
N ILE A 14 1.75 -1.95 19.29
CA ILE A 14 0.54 -1.96 18.45
C ILE A 14 -0.30 -3.19 18.78
N GLN A 15 -1.60 -3.12 18.46
CA GLN A 15 -2.49 -4.27 18.50
C GLN A 15 -2.90 -4.64 17.07
N LEU A 16 -2.62 -5.87 16.65
CA LEU A 16 -2.99 -6.38 15.33
C LEU A 16 -4.34 -7.07 15.42
N CYS A 17 -5.40 -6.33 15.13
CA CYS A 17 -6.75 -6.87 15.03
C CYS A 17 -7.05 -7.27 13.57
N PRO A 18 -7.47 -8.52 13.28
CA PRO A 18 -7.81 -8.95 11.92
C PRO A 18 -8.86 -8.08 11.22
N ASP A 19 -9.77 -7.46 11.99
CA ASP A 19 -10.84 -6.60 11.45
C ASP A 19 -10.34 -5.19 11.07
N THR A 20 -9.19 -4.76 11.61
CA THR A 20 -8.61 -3.42 11.38
C THR A 20 -7.18 -3.49 10.83
N THR A 21 -6.71 -4.67 10.44
CA THR A 21 -5.35 -4.90 9.92
C THR A 21 -5.43 -5.56 8.54
N ILE A 22 -4.70 -5.01 7.56
CA ILE A 22 -4.58 -5.63 6.24
C ILE A 22 -3.16 -6.16 6.01
N ASP A 23 -3.07 -7.30 5.33
CA ASP A 23 -1.81 -7.84 4.81
C ASP A 23 -1.60 -7.39 3.36
N GLN A 24 -0.63 -6.52 3.15
CA GLN A 24 -0.24 -6.02 1.84
C GLN A 24 0.82 -6.94 1.22
N ALA A 25 0.37 -7.83 0.34
CA ALA A 25 1.25 -8.79 -0.32
C ALA A 25 2.22 -8.17 -1.34
N THR A 26 1.80 -7.13 -2.09
CA THR A 26 2.64 -6.53 -3.13
C THR A 26 2.32 -5.07 -3.36
N ILE A 27 3.36 -4.24 -3.42
CA ILE A 27 3.32 -2.89 -3.98
C ILE A 27 4.34 -2.82 -5.10
N ALA A 28 3.89 -2.48 -6.32
CA ALA A 28 4.75 -2.46 -7.48
C ALA A 28 4.38 -1.30 -8.40
N VAL A 29 5.41 -0.70 -9.00
CA VAL A 29 5.27 0.31 -10.05
C VAL A 29 6.02 -0.20 -11.27
N MET A 30 5.30 -0.27 -12.40
CA MET A 30 5.90 -0.61 -13.69
C MET A 30 7.08 0.31 -13.99
N PRO A 31 8.18 -0.19 -14.59
CA PRO A 31 9.42 0.59 -14.79
C PRO A 31 9.21 1.98 -15.38
N ASP A 32 8.37 2.10 -16.39
CA ASP A 32 8.09 3.34 -17.12
C ASP A 32 7.40 4.43 -16.27
N TYR A 33 6.88 4.06 -15.10
CA TYR A 33 6.14 4.94 -14.19
C TYR A 33 6.91 5.28 -12.91
N ARG A 34 8.12 4.75 -12.72
CA ARG A 34 8.89 4.90 -11.47
C ARG A 34 9.47 6.30 -11.24
N SER A 35 9.71 7.07 -12.30
CA SER A 35 10.35 8.40 -12.23
C SER A 35 9.38 9.56 -11.95
N GLY A 36 8.13 9.25 -11.59
CA GLY A 36 7.07 10.24 -11.48
C GLY A 36 6.23 10.12 -10.20
N ILE A 37 5.01 10.63 -10.29
CA ILE A 37 4.09 10.74 -9.15
C ILE A 37 3.37 9.43 -8.80
N VAL A 38 3.58 8.36 -9.57
CA VAL A 38 2.83 7.10 -9.40
C VAL A 38 3.15 6.44 -8.06
N SER A 39 4.43 6.31 -7.69
CA SER A 39 4.81 5.74 -6.40
C SER A 39 4.26 6.57 -5.22
N PRO A 40 4.39 7.91 -5.20
CA PRO A 40 3.68 8.76 -4.23
C PRO A 40 2.15 8.58 -4.20
N ALA A 41 1.51 8.47 -5.37
CA ALA A 41 0.07 8.30 -5.47
C ALA A 41 -0.41 6.98 -4.85
N LEU A 42 0.41 5.92 -4.86
CA LEU A 42 0.10 4.67 -4.17
C LEU A 42 0.04 4.85 -2.66
N PHE A 43 0.97 5.60 -2.05
CA PHE A 43 0.91 5.90 -0.61
C PHE A 43 -0.32 6.74 -0.26
N HIS A 44 -0.66 7.72 -1.10
CA HIS A 44 -1.89 8.48 -0.95
C HIS A 44 -3.13 7.57 -1.02
N GLY A 45 -3.22 6.71 -2.04
CA GLY A 45 -4.32 5.77 -2.22
C GLY A 45 -4.45 4.79 -1.06
N LEU A 46 -3.33 4.21 -0.61
CA LEU A 46 -3.29 3.32 0.55
C LEU A 46 -3.80 4.02 1.82
N TYR A 47 -3.33 5.23 2.09
CA TYR A 47 -3.78 6.00 3.26
C TYR A 47 -5.28 6.27 3.23
N TRP A 48 -5.83 6.72 2.10
CA TRP A 48 -7.26 6.98 1.97
C TRP A 48 -8.10 5.71 2.00
N PHE A 49 -7.61 4.62 1.42
CA PHE A 49 -8.22 3.29 1.56
C PHE A 49 -8.33 2.90 3.05
N CYS A 50 -7.22 3.03 3.81
CA CYS A 50 -7.23 2.72 5.21
C CYS A 50 -8.23 3.58 6.01
N LEU A 51 -8.29 4.89 5.74
CA LEU A 51 -9.26 5.78 6.38
C LEU A 51 -10.71 5.41 6.06
N ALA A 52 -11.01 5.08 4.80
CA ALA A 52 -12.36 4.77 4.34
C ALA A 52 -12.89 3.45 4.92
N HIS A 53 -11.99 2.51 5.19
CA HIS A 53 -12.33 1.16 5.68
C HIS A 53 -12.06 0.94 7.17
N GLY A 54 -11.62 1.97 7.90
CA GLY A 54 -11.32 1.84 9.33
C GLY A 54 -10.11 0.94 9.62
N ILE A 55 -9.17 0.84 8.69
CA ILE A 55 -7.92 0.11 8.89
C ILE A 55 -6.99 0.97 9.76
N GLU A 56 -6.37 0.32 10.73
CA GLU A 56 -5.45 0.91 11.70
C GLU A 56 -4.00 0.54 11.39
N ASN A 57 -3.77 -0.67 10.87
CA ASN A 57 -2.44 -1.19 10.58
C ASN A 57 -2.38 -1.82 9.18
N VAL A 58 -1.29 -1.57 8.47
CA VAL A 58 -0.92 -2.29 7.25
C VAL A 58 0.32 -3.09 7.56
N ILE A 59 0.26 -4.42 7.44
CA ILE A 59 1.43 -5.29 7.57
C ILE A 59 1.86 -5.79 6.20
N GLY A 60 3.12 -6.16 6.06
CA GLY A 60 3.60 -6.80 4.83
C GLY A 60 5.06 -7.19 4.91
N ILE A 61 5.59 -7.65 3.78
CA ILE A 61 7.03 -7.91 3.60
C ILE A 61 7.53 -6.96 2.51
N GLY A 62 8.51 -6.12 2.85
CA GLY A 62 9.08 -5.15 1.92
C GLY A 62 10.56 -5.41 1.67
N ASP A 63 10.99 -5.12 0.44
CA ASP A 63 12.41 -5.03 0.10
C ASP A 63 13.10 -3.94 0.92
N VAL A 64 14.35 -4.17 1.34
CA VAL A 64 15.10 -3.23 2.19
C VAL A 64 15.26 -1.86 1.53
N ALA A 65 15.47 -1.78 0.21
CA ALA A 65 15.59 -0.49 -0.47
C ALA A 65 14.26 0.29 -0.48
N PHE A 66 13.12 -0.42 -0.50
CA PHE A 66 11.81 0.21 -0.33
C PHE A 66 11.62 0.74 1.10
N ILE A 67 12.03 -0.02 2.12
CA ILE A 67 11.96 0.42 3.52
C ILE A 67 12.83 1.67 3.72
N GLU A 68 14.06 1.66 3.21
CA GLU A 68 14.97 2.81 3.26
C GLU A 68 14.40 4.04 2.54
N LEU A 69 13.72 3.84 1.40
CA LEU A 69 13.00 4.91 0.72
C LEU A 69 11.86 5.46 1.58
N CYS A 70 11.08 4.60 2.25
CA CYS A 70 10.02 5.04 3.15
C CYS A 70 10.58 5.92 4.27
N TRP A 71 11.69 5.51 4.89
CA TRP A 71 12.38 6.29 5.92
C TRP A 71 12.92 7.62 5.39
N ALA A 72 13.53 7.63 4.21
CA ALA A 72 14.02 8.85 3.58
C ALA A 72 12.90 9.86 3.25
N LEU A 73 11.66 9.40 3.15
CA LEU A 73 10.47 10.22 2.90
C LEU A 73 9.69 10.56 4.17
N ASP A 74 10.19 10.23 5.35
CA ASP A 74 9.48 10.35 6.64
C ASP A 74 8.14 9.58 6.66
N THR A 75 8.05 8.49 5.89
CA THR A 75 6.88 7.60 5.91
C THR A 75 6.97 6.75 7.17
N PRO A 76 5.89 6.63 7.97
CA PRO A 76 5.87 5.85 9.21
C PRO A 76 5.79 4.35 8.90
N CYS A 77 6.83 3.84 8.24
CA CYS A 77 7.05 2.45 7.90
C CYS A 77 8.08 1.90 8.87
N GLU A 78 7.73 0.87 9.63
CA GLU A 78 8.57 0.32 10.69
C GLU A 78 8.75 -1.18 10.49
N VAL A 79 9.91 -1.70 10.89
CA VAL A 79 10.22 -3.12 10.74
C VAL A 79 9.64 -3.90 11.92
N ILE A 80 8.81 -4.92 11.68
CA ILE A 80 8.04 -5.59 12.76
C ILE A 80 8.85 -6.52 13.67
N CYS A 81 10.13 -6.74 13.37
CA CYS A 81 11.04 -7.48 14.22
C CYS A 81 12.51 -7.21 13.87
N ASP A 82 13.40 -7.41 14.86
CA ASP A 82 14.86 -7.34 14.71
C ASP A 82 15.49 -8.52 13.95
N LEU A 83 14.68 -9.31 13.25
CA LEU A 83 15.21 -10.41 12.45
C LEU A 83 15.98 -9.88 11.23
N PRO A 84 17.03 -10.61 10.80
CA PRO A 84 17.80 -10.23 9.63
C PRO A 84 16.93 -10.23 8.38
N ALA A 85 17.35 -9.42 7.40
CA ALA A 85 16.76 -9.46 6.07
C ALA A 85 17.02 -10.82 5.41
N LEU A 86 16.02 -11.33 4.69
CA LEU A 86 16.07 -12.61 3.97
C LEU A 86 15.55 -12.43 2.55
N SER A 87 15.97 -13.31 1.65
CA SER A 87 15.41 -13.34 0.31
C SER A 87 13.94 -13.78 0.32
N TYR A 88 13.09 -13.06 -0.44
CA TYR A 88 11.65 -13.31 -0.55
C TYR A 88 11.12 -12.74 -1.88
N LEU A 89 10.34 -13.52 -2.64
CA LEU A 89 9.73 -13.11 -3.93
C LEU A 89 10.68 -12.33 -4.84
N ASP A 90 11.83 -12.91 -5.17
CA ASP A 90 12.90 -12.34 -6.01
C ASP A 90 13.60 -11.08 -5.48
N SER A 91 13.18 -10.55 -4.33
CA SER A 91 14.01 -9.60 -3.57
C SER A 91 15.15 -10.36 -2.87
N PRO A 92 16.40 -9.88 -2.97
CA PRO A 92 17.54 -10.49 -2.29
C PRO A 92 17.54 -10.19 -0.78
N ALA A 93 16.88 -9.12 -0.35
CA ALA A 93 16.84 -8.67 1.03
C ALA A 93 15.49 -8.01 1.33
N SER A 94 14.62 -8.73 2.01
CA SER A 94 13.31 -8.26 2.47
C SER A 94 13.23 -8.31 3.99
N ARG A 95 12.35 -7.49 4.59
CA ARG A 95 12.00 -7.57 6.01
C ARG A 95 10.49 -7.41 6.19
N PRO A 96 9.91 -8.07 7.20
CA PRO A 96 8.54 -7.80 7.63
C PRO A 96 8.42 -6.36 8.14
N LEU A 97 7.36 -5.65 7.74
CA LEU A 97 7.12 -4.26 8.08
C LEU A 97 5.65 -4.00 8.46
N THR A 98 5.44 -2.87 9.13
CA THR A 98 4.13 -2.31 9.44
C THR A 98 4.10 -0.83 9.06
N ILE A 99 2.90 -0.34 8.75
CA ILE A 99 2.60 1.08 8.61
C ILE A 99 1.40 1.37 9.50
N SER A 100 1.60 2.24 10.50
CA SER A 100 0.54 2.73 11.38
C SER A 100 -0.23 3.86 10.73
N VAL A 101 -1.55 3.70 10.65
CA VAL A 101 -2.44 4.72 10.08
C VAL A 101 -2.54 5.94 10.99
N ASP A 102 -2.45 5.76 12.30
CA ASP A 102 -2.41 6.88 13.25
C ASP A 102 -1.11 7.68 13.13
N SER A 103 0.04 7.02 12.94
CA SER A 103 1.29 7.72 12.65
C SER A 103 1.23 8.48 11.32
N MET A 104 0.56 7.93 10.29
CA MET A 104 0.29 8.67 9.05
C MET A 104 -0.61 9.89 9.30
N ARG A 105 -1.64 9.77 10.14
CA ARG A 105 -2.50 10.90 10.52
C ARG A 105 -1.72 11.97 11.27
N GLU A 106 -0.85 11.59 12.19
CA GLU A 106 0.03 12.52 12.92
C GLU A 106 0.96 13.26 11.96
N LEU A 107 1.58 12.56 11.02
CA LEU A 107 2.38 13.18 9.95
C LEU A 107 1.56 14.16 9.10
N VAL A 108 0.34 13.79 8.74
CA VAL A 108 -0.59 14.68 8.02
C VAL A 108 -0.97 15.89 8.87
N ARG A 109 -1.03 15.80 10.20
CA ARG A 109 -1.32 16.94 11.09
C ARG A 109 -0.11 17.83 11.33
N SER A 110 1.08 17.26 11.47
CA SER A 110 2.32 18.00 11.78
C SER A 110 2.75 18.94 10.65
N ASN A 111 2.29 18.69 9.42
CA ASN A 111 2.51 19.57 8.26
C ASN A 111 3.99 19.74 7.85
N THR A 112 4.82 18.77 8.16
CA THR A 112 6.25 18.78 7.83
C THR A 112 6.56 17.68 6.82
N GLY A 113 7.22 18.01 5.71
CA GLY A 113 7.80 17.02 4.79
C GLY A 113 6.99 16.71 3.51
N ALA A 114 7.64 15.98 2.59
CA ALA A 114 7.07 15.62 1.29
C ALA A 114 5.94 14.60 1.41
N MET A 115 6.09 13.58 2.28
CA MET A 115 5.06 12.55 2.47
C MET A 115 3.76 13.13 3.05
N ALA A 116 3.83 14.04 4.04
CA ALA A 116 2.64 14.73 4.54
C ALA A 116 1.84 15.43 3.43
N ARG A 117 2.52 16.04 2.45
CA ARG A 117 1.88 16.67 1.29
C ARG A 117 1.26 15.64 0.34
N ILE A 118 1.97 14.55 0.07
CA ILE A 118 1.50 13.43 -0.76
C ILE A 118 0.23 12.82 -0.18
N LEU A 119 0.21 12.53 1.13
CA LEU A 119 -0.95 11.94 1.81
C LEU A 119 -2.20 12.83 1.74
N ARG A 120 -2.03 14.16 1.74
CA ARG A 120 -3.12 15.13 1.50
C ARG A 120 -3.55 15.26 0.03
N GLY A 121 -2.90 14.56 -0.90
CA GLY A 121 -3.16 14.62 -2.33
C GLY A 121 -2.48 15.81 -3.04
N MET A 122 -1.61 16.55 -2.36
CA MET A 122 -0.91 17.68 -2.99
C MET A 122 0.13 17.17 -3.99
N GLY A 123 -0.03 17.53 -5.26
CA GLY A 123 0.86 17.05 -6.35
C GLY A 123 0.45 15.71 -6.96
N VAL A 124 -0.59 15.06 -6.42
CA VAL A 124 -1.22 13.85 -6.99
C VAL A 124 -2.45 14.21 -7.85
N ASN A 125 -3.15 15.30 -7.51
CA ASN A 125 -4.32 15.77 -8.24
C ASN A 125 -4.02 16.11 -9.72
N GLY A 126 -4.84 15.58 -10.63
CA GLY A 126 -4.87 15.94 -12.06
C GLY A 126 -3.93 15.17 -12.99
N LYS A 127 -3.01 14.36 -12.47
CA LYS A 127 -2.05 13.58 -13.28
C LYS A 127 -2.17 12.06 -13.12
N VAL A 128 -2.76 11.59 -12.03
CA VAL A 128 -3.19 10.20 -11.86
C VAL A 128 -4.71 10.16 -11.93
N SER A 129 -5.26 10.54 -13.08
CA SER A 129 -6.66 10.21 -13.36
C SER A 129 -6.74 8.69 -13.45
N LEU A 130 -7.40 8.08 -12.49
CA LEU A 130 -7.76 6.66 -12.49
C LEU A 130 -8.39 6.32 -13.85
N PRO A 131 -7.87 5.37 -14.66
CA PRO A 131 -8.82 4.53 -15.35
C PRO A 131 -9.64 3.83 -14.25
N PRO A 132 -10.96 3.64 -14.41
CA PRO A 132 -11.71 2.84 -13.46
C PRO A 132 -11.07 1.46 -13.46
N LEU A 133 -10.29 1.16 -12.41
CA LEU A 133 -9.88 -0.18 -12.10
C LEU A 133 -11.15 -0.88 -11.65
N PHE A 134 -11.88 -1.43 -12.61
CA PHE A 134 -12.72 -2.58 -12.34
C PHE A 134 -11.78 -3.68 -11.86
N LEU A 135 -11.51 -3.69 -10.55
CA LEU A 135 -11.08 -4.88 -9.84
C LEU A 135 -12.29 -5.82 -9.78
N ALA A 136 -12.70 -6.31 -10.95
CA ALA A 136 -13.43 -7.55 -10.98
C ALA A 136 -12.39 -8.63 -10.75
N ASP A 137 -12.50 -9.35 -9.64
CA ASP A 137 -12.03 -10.72 -9.61
C ASP A 137 -12.78 -11.44 -10.72
N SER A 138 -12.20 -11.47 -11.92
CA SER A 138 -12.64 -12.39 -12.95
C SER A 138 -12.27 -13.76 -12.42
N GLY A 139 -13.25 -14.36 -11.75
CA GLY A 139 -13.15 -15.64 -11.07
C GLY A 139 -12.43 -16.65 -11.93
N ALA A 140 -11.34 -17.18 -11.39
CA ALA A 140 -10.87 -18.50 -11.75
C ALA A 140 -11.92 -19.51 -11.26
N GLU A 141 -13.07 -19.60 -11.92
CA GLU A 141 -14.04 -20.70 -11.80
C GLU A 141 -15.21 -20.53 -12.79
N ASN A 142 -15.04 -21.11 -13.99
CA ASN A 142 -15.99 -21.92 -14.74
C ASN A 142 -15.81 -21.75 -16.26
N GLU A 143 -14.91 -22.57 -16.81
CA GLU A 143 -15.05 -23.01 -18.20
C GLU A 143 -16.34 -23.82 -18.34
N SER A 144 -17.44 -23.15 -18.67
CA SER A 144 -18.53 -23.77 -19.43
C SER A 144 -19.43 -22.73 -20.10
N GLY A 145 -19.15 -22.47 -21.37
CA GLY A 145 -20.20 -22.21 -22.37
C GLY A 145 -20.67 -20.76 -22.60
N GLY A 146 -20.29 -20.23 -23.77
CA GLY A 146 -21.28 -19.58 -24.65
C GLY A 146 -21.30 -18.04 -24.72
N ALA A 147 -21.06 -17.56 -25.95
CA ALA A 147 -21.60 -16.34 -26.57
C ALA A 147 -21.04 -14.95 -26.19
N LEU A 148 -20.15 -14.48 -27.09
CA LEU A 148 -19.99 -13.10 -27.58
C LEU A 148 -21.04 -12.06 -27.13
N GLY A 149 -20.59 -11.07 -26.35
CA GLY A 149 -21.26 -9.79 -26.16
C GLY A 149 -20.23 -8.67 -26.05
N ARG A 150 -20.13 -7.81 -27.07
CA ARG A 150 -19.30 -6.58 -27.04
C ARG A 150 -19.98 -5.54 -26.13
N PRO A 151 -19.28 -4.89 -25.18
CA PRO A 151 -19.79 -3.69 -24.53
C PRO A 151 -19.53 -2.45 -25.39
N GLY A 152 -20.60 -1.73 -25.73
CA GLY A 152 -20.54 -0.42 -26.38
C GLY A 152 -20.04 0.66 -25.42
N VAL A 153 -19.13 1.50 -25.91
CA VAL A 153 -18.64 2.69 -25.22
C VAL A 153 -19.69 3.79 -25.36
N THR A 154 -20.16 4.35 -24.24
CA THR A 154 -20.89 5.63 -24.20
C THR A 154 -19.97 6.65 -23.55
N VAL A 155 -19.57 7.67 -24.31
CA VAL A 155 -18.87 8.86 -23.80
C VAL A 155 -19.93 9.79 -23.22
N LEU A 156 -19.79 10.18 -21.95
CA LEU A 156 -20.57 11.25 -21.35
C LEU A 156 -19.67 12.49 -21.24
N ASP A 157 -19.98 13.49 -22.08
CA ASP A 157 -19.52 14.87 -21.92
C ASP A 157 -20.40 15.58 -20.88
N SER A 158 -19.77 16.14 -19.84
CA SER A 158 -20.17 17.40 -19.20
C SER A 158 -19.12 17.82 -18.18
#